data_AF-A0A6P4ADD9-F1
#
_entry.id   AF-A0A6P4ADD9-F1
#
_cell.length_a   1.000
_cell.length_b   1.000
_cell.length_c   1.000
_cell.angle_alpha   90.00
_cell.angle_beta   90.00
_cell.angle_gamma   90.00
#
_symmetry.space_group_name_H-M   'P 1'
#
loop_
_entity.id
_entity.type
_entity.pdbx_description
1 polymer ?
#
loop_
_entity_poly.entity_id
_entity_poly.type
_entity_poly.pdbx_seq_one_letter_code
_entity_poly.pdbx_strand_id
1 'polypeptide(L)'
;MNCEVSILLEHRCDQLKHLSDDSLKQLPQVFEKALQYVKRFSRFTNQDAVKQVREVLSRYQLAEYELAVLGNLCPETVEEANAVVPSLKTKGRSHDDEAIEKLLNDLLMVKKFE
;
A
#
# COMPACT_ATOMS: atom_id res chain seq x y z
N MET A 1 -0.97 -2.77 -2.83
CA MET A 1 -0.65 -1.45 -2.27
C MET A 1 0.42 -0.78 -3.14
N ASN A 2 0.50 0.56 -3.13
CA ASN A 2 1.47 1.31 -3.93
C ASN A 2 2.91 0.85 -3.64
N CYS A 3 3.22 0.59 -2.36
CA CYS A 3 4.53 0.11 -1.92
C CYS A 3 4.90 -1.27 -2.51
N GLU A 4 3.97 -2.22 -2.52
CA GLU A 4 4.16 -3.53 -3.17
C GLU A 4 4.38 -3.38 -4.68
N VAL A 5 3.61 -2.48 -5.33
CA VAL A 5 3.76 -2.19 -6.76
C VAL A 5 5.11 -1.52 -7.03
N SER A 6 5.59 -0.64 -6.16
CA SER A 6 6.91 0.01 -6.31
C SER A 6 8.02 -1.04 -6.36
N ILE A 7 8.02 -1.99 -5.42
CA ILE A 7 9.00 -3.08 -5.39
C ILE A 7 8.94 -3.91 -6.67
N LEU A 8 7.73 -4.29 -7.11
CA LEU A 8 7.55 -5.11 -8.31
C LEU A 8 8.03 -4.39 -9.58
N LEU A 9 7.67 -3.11 -9.74
CA LEU A 9 8.07 -2.32 -10.91
C LEU A 9 9.56 -1.99 -10.90
N GLU A 10 10.17 -1.76 -9.73
CA GLU A 10 11.62 -1.57 -9.60
C GLU A 10 12.38 -2.82 -10.03
N HIS A 11 12.01 -3.97 -9.50
CA HIS A 11 12.62 -5.24 -9.87
C HIS A 11 12.46 -5.52 -11.38
N ARG A 12 11.28 -5.24 -11.95
CA ARG A 12 11.07 -5.38 -13.40
C ARG A 12 11.93 -4.41 -14.21
N CYS A 13 12.10 -3.18 -13.73
CA CYS A 13 12.96 -2.18 -14.35
C CYS A 13 14.42 -2.66 -14.40
N ASP A 14 14.93 -3.23 -13.31
CA ASP A 14 16.30 -3.73 -13.25
C ASP A 14 16.53 -4.95 -14.13
N GLN A 15 15.57 -5.89 -14.18
CA GLN A 15 15.62 -7.00 -15.13
C GLN A 15 15.70 -6.52 -16.58
N LEU A 16 14.91 -5.49 -16.94
CA LEU A 16 14.92 -4.93 -18.29
C LEU A 16 16.25 -4.27 -18.64
N LYS A 17 16.87 -3.54 -17.69
CA LYS A 17 18.22 -2.97 -17.87
C LYS A 17 19.28 -4.04 -18.12
N HIS A 18 19.19 -5.19 -17.44
CA HIS A 18 20.15 -6.30 -17.60
C HIS A 18 19.97 -7.07 -18.92
N LEU A 19 18.77 -7.06 -19.52
CA LEU A 19 18.47 -7.77 -20.77
C LEU A 19 18.76 -6.95 -22.04
N SER A 20 18.81 -5.62 -21.93
CA SER A 20 18.89 -4.75 -23.10
C SER A 20 20.32 -4.55 -23.61
N ASP A 21 20.65 -5.27 -24.69
CA ASP A 21 21.73 -4.96 -25.62
C ASP A 21 21.29 -3.77 -26.51
N ASP A 22 21.47 -2.55 -25.97
CA ASP A 22 21.32 -1.20 -26.55
C ASP A 22 20.02 -0.80 -27.32
N SER A 23 19.15 -1.74 -27.70
CA SER A 23 18.08 -1.56 -28.69
C SER A 23 16.66 -1.49 -28.11
N LEU A 24 16.52 -1.68 -26.78
CA LEU A 24 15.23 -1.66 -26.05
C LEU A 24 15.15 -0.54 -24.99
N LYS A 25 15.93 0.53 -25.16
CA LYS A 25 16.18 1.58 -24.14
C LYS A 25 14.95 2.34 -23.61
N GLN A 26 13.77 2.18 -24.18
CA GLN A 26 12.60 2.95 -23.76
C GLN A 26 11.55 2.05 -23.13
N LEU A 27 11.39 2.17 -21.82
CA LEU A 27 10.29 1.58 -21.10
C LEU A 27 8.98 2.16 -21.65
N PRO A 28 7.89 1.36 -21.73
CA PRO A 28 6.60 1.91 -22.11
C PRO A 28 6.25 3.11 -21.22
N GLN A 29 5.76 4.21 -21.80
CA GLN A 29 5.47 5.44 -21.05
C GLN A 29 4.54 5.21 -19.84
N VAL A 30 3.59 4.28 -19.97
CA VAL A 30 2.69 3.87 -18.87
C VAL A 30 3.47 3.26 -17.71
N PHE A 31 4.48 2.44 -18.00
CA PHE A 31 5.35 1.84 -16.99
C PHE A 31 6.16 2.91 -16.26
N GLU A 32 6.78 3.85 -16.98
CA GLU A 32 7.56 4.93 -16.38
C GLU A 32 6.69 5.81 -15.46
N LYS A 33 5.50 6.20 -15.95
CA LYS A 33 4.56 7.00 -15.16
C LYS A 33 4.04 6.25 -13.94
N ALA A 34 3.72 4.95 -14.08
CA ALA A 34 3.29 4.12 -12.97
C ALA A 34 4.39 3.99 -11.92
N LEU A 35 5.62 3.69 -12.34
CA LEU A 35 6.80 3.60 -11.45
C LEU A 35 7.05 4.92 -10.73
N GLN A 36 7.01 6.05 -11.43
CA GLN A 36 7.16 7.38 -10.83
C GLN A 36 6.07 7.67 -9.80
N TYR A 37 4.81 7.33 -10.11
CA TYR A 37 3.68 7.51 -9.20
C TYR A 37 3.87 6.68 -7.93
N VAL A 38 4.11 5.37 -8.06
CA VAL A 38 4.24 4.51 -6.89
C VAL A 38 5.47 4.84 -6.06
N LYS A 39 6.60 5.23 -6.67
CA LYS A 39 7.75 5.74 -5.90
C LYS A 39 7.43 6.99 -5.10
N ARG A 40 6.62 7.89 -5.65
CA ARG A 40 6.24 9.15 -5.00
C ARG A 40 5.21 8.97 -3.89
N PHE A 41 4.24 8.08 -4.09
CA PHE A 41 3.07 7.93 -3.20
C PHE A 41 3.08 6.64 -2.38
N SER A 42 4.14 5.85 -2.46
CA SER A 42 4.34 4.76 -1.49
C SER A 42 4.56 5.37 -0.12
N ARG A 43 3.72 4.94 0.83
CA ARG A 43 3.88 5.29 2.25
C ARG A 43 4.96 4.47 2.93
N PHE A 44 5.28 3.33 2.32
CA PHE A 44 6.26 2.37 2.78
C PHE A 44 7.25 2.03 1.66
N THR A 45 8.54 2.14 1.94
CA THR A 45 9.67 2.03 1.01
C THR A 45 10.65 0.94 1.47
N ASN A 46 10.77 0.71 2.78
CA ASN A 46 11.51 -0.43 3.31
C ASN A 46 10.75 -1.74 3.04
N GLN A 47 11.41 -2.71 2.40
CA GLN A 47 10.81 -4.00 2.04
C GLN A 47 10.25 -4.76 3.26
N ASP A 48 10.90 -4.66 4.42
CA ASP A 48 10.42 -5.31 5.64
C ASP A 48 9.20 -4.57 6.24
N ALA A 49 9.17 -3.23 6.15
CA ALA A 49 7.99 -2.45 6.51
C ALA A 49 6.80 -2.82 5.60
N VAL A 50 7.01 -2.98 4.29
CA VAL A 50 5.95 -3.40 3.35
C VAL A 50 5.34 -4.74 3.74
N LYS A 51 6.19 -5.73 4.07
CA LYS A 51 5.72 -7.04 4.56
C LYS A 51 4.95 -6.90 5.87
N GLN A 52 5.48 -6.11 6.81
CA GLN A 52 4.83 -5.90 8.10
C GLN A 52 3.47 -5.22 7.98
N VAL A 53 3.33 -4.21 7.12
CA VAL A 53 2.02 -3.58 6.82
C VAL A 53 1.05 -4.60 6.25
N ARG A 54 1.52 -5.45 5.33
CA ARG A 54 0.68 -6.51 4.77
C ARG A 54 0.18 -7.44 5.86
N GLU A 55 1.07 -7.94 6.70
CA GLU A 55 0.75 -8.83 7.82
C GLU A 55 -0.19 -8.19 8.84
N VAL A 56 0.03 -6.93 9.21
CA VAL A 56 -0.82 -6.19 10.15
C VAL A 56 -2.23 -6.08 9.59
N LEU A 57 -2.39 -5.57 8.36
CA LEU A 57 -3.72 -5.36 7.77
C LEU A 57 -4.46 -6.67 7.51
N SER A 58 -3.75 -7.75 7.18
CA SER A 58 -4.36 -9.08 6.96
C SER A 58 -4.90 -9.74 8.23
N ARG A 59 -4.57 -9.24 9.43
CA ARG A 59 -5.18 -9.71 10.69
C ARG A 59 -6.61 -9.21 10.86
N TYR A 60 -6.98 -8.16 10.14
CA TYR A 60 -8.30 -7.55 10.19
C TYR A 60 -9.18 -8.12 9.07
N GLN A 61 -10.48 -8.27 9.33
CA GLN A 61 -11.44 -8.81 8.36
C GLN A 61 -11.84 -7.78 7.30
N LEU A 62 -10.86 -7.34 6.53
CA LEU A 62 -10.97 -6.37 5.43
C LEU A 62 -11.14 -7.10 4.11
N ALA A 63 -11.85 -6.50 3.17
CA ALA A 63 -11.74 -6.86 1.77
C ALA A 63 -10.42 -6.33 1.20
N GLU A 64 -9.90 -6.97 0.16
CA GLU A 64 -8.61 -6.61 -0.46
C GLU A 64 -8.53 -5.12 -0.86
N TYR A 65 -9.63 -4.54 -1.36
CA TYR A 65 -9.63 -3.13 -1.72
C TYR A 65 -9.59 -2.21 -0.49
N GLU A 66 -10.24 -2.57 0.63
CA GLU A 66 -10.25 -1.77 1.86
C GLU A 66 -8.85 -1.71 2.44
N LEU A 67 -8.20 -2.88 2.52
CA LEU A 67 -6.82 -3.03 2.94
C LEU A 67 -5.86 -2.26 2.02
N ALA A 68 -6.07 -2.29 0.71
CA ALA A 68 -5.24 -1.53 -0.23
C ALA A 68 -5.41 -0.01 -0.06
N VAL A 69 -6.65 0.46 0.17
CA VAL A 69 -6.93 1.89 0.41
C VAL A 69 -6.32 2.34 1.74
N LEU A 70 -6.55 1.60 2.83
CA LEU A 70 -6.00 1.92 4.15
C LEU A 70 -4.47 1.94 4.14
N GLY A 71 -3.83 0.94 3.51
CA GLY A 71 -2.37 0.89 3.40
C GLY A 71 -1.76 1.96 2.48
N ASN A 72 -2.54 2.51 1.53
CA ASN A 72 -2.08 3.59 0.65
C ASN A 72 -2.30 4.98 1.26
N LEU A 73 -3.44 5.20 1.91
CA LEU A 73 -3.82 6.51 2.43
C LEU A 73 -3.30 6.76 3.85
N CYS A 74 -3.16 5.71 4.65
CA CYS A 74 -2.77 5.78 6.07
C CYS A 74 -3.58 6.80 6.87
N PRO A 75 -4.92 6.65 6.95
CA PRO A 75 -5.75 7.56 7.73
C PRO A 75 -5.36 7.52 9.22
N GLU A 76 -5.50 8.65 9.90
CA GLU A 76 -5.05 8.80 11.30
C GLU A 76 -6.20 8.75 12.30
N THR A 77 -7.44 8.96 11.84
CA THR A 77 -8.64 8.87 12.69
C THR A 77 -9.69 7.92 12.12
N VAL A 78 -10.56 7.44 13.00
CA VAL A 78 -11.69 6.58 12.64
C VAL A 78 -12.64 7.30 11.67
N GLU A 79 -12.86 8.60 11.86
CA GLU A 79 -13.67 9.41 10.96
C GLU A 79 -13.07 9.47 9.56
N GLU A 80 -11.75 9.67 9.44
CA GLU A 80 -11.06 9.69 8.15
C GLU A 80 -11.15 8.33 7.48
N ALA A 81 -10.82 7.24 8.19
CA ALA A 81 -10.88 5.87 7.67
C ALA A 81 -12.28 5.53 7.14
N ASN A 82 -13.32 5.93 7.86
CA ASN A 82 -14.69 5.74 7.45
C ASN A 82 -15.12 6.65 6.29
N ALA A 83 -14.56 7.85 6.18
CA ALA A 83 -14.81 8.74 5.05
C ALA A 83 -14.19 8.20 3.75
N VAL A 84 -12.98 7.64 3.83
CA VAL A 84 -12.28 7.08 2.66
C VAL A 84 -12.70 5.64 2.32
N VAL A 85 -13.14 4.87 3.31
CA VAL A 85 -13.64 3.49 3.15
C VAL A 85 -14.99 3.32 3.86
N PRO A 86 -16.10 3.83 3.27
CA PRO A 86 -17.43 3.76 3.90
C PRO A 86 -17.93 2.33 4.19
N SER A 87 -17.41 1.35 3.46
CA SER A 87 -17.76 -0.07 3.63
C SER A 87 -17.27 -0.69 4.94
N LEU A 88 -16.38 -0.01 5.68
CA LEU A 88 -16.01 -0.41 7.04
C LEU A 88 -17.22 -0.36 7.99
N LYS A 89 -18.15 0.58 7.79
CA LYS A 89 -19.40 0.72 8.58
C LYS A 89 -20.54 -0.20 8.15
N THR A 90 -20.30 -1.15 7.23
CA THR A 90 -21.38 -1.99 6.71
C THR A 90 -21.97 -2.84 7.84
N LYS A 91 -23.28 -2.73 8.07
CA LYS A 91 -24.01 -3.50 9.08
C LYS A 91 -23.72 -5.00 8.94
N GLY A 92 -23.34 -5.65 10.04
CA GLY A 92 -22.99 -7.07 10.07
C GLY A 92 -21.49 -7.38 9.95
N ARG A 93 -20.63 -6.35 9.83
CA ARG A 93 -19.18 -6.50 9.98
C ARG A 93 -18.75 -6.14 11.41
N SER A 94 -17.72 -6.81 11.90
CA SER A 94 -17.21 -6.70 13.28
C SER A 94 -16.28 -5.51 13.52
N HIS A 95 -16.38 -4.45 12.71
CA HIS A 95 -15.49 -3.28 12.80
C HIS A 95 -16.24 -2.16 13.51
N ASP A 96 -16.27 -2.22 14.84
CA ASP A 96 -16.62 -1.04 15.63
C ASP A 96 -15.50 0.00 15.59
N ASP A 97 -15.79 1.20 16.08
CA ASP A 97 -14.84 2.31 16.05
C ASP A 97 -13.56 1.98 16.84
N GLU A 98 -13.65 1.17 17.91
CA GLU A 98 -12.51 0.70 18.70
C GLU A 98 -11.60 -0.25 17.89
N ALA A 99 -12.17 -1.19 17.15
CA ALA A 99 -11.41 -2.08 16.28
C ALA A 99 -10.71 -1.33 15.13
N ILE A 100 -11.40 -0.32 14.56
CA ILE A 100 -10.81 0.54 13.53
C ILE A 100 -9.67 1.37 14.14
N GLU A 101 -9.87 1.98 15.30
CA GLU A 101 -8.83 2.76 15.98
C GLU A 101 -7.59 1.90 16.26
N LYS A 102 -7.78 0.66 16.73
CA LYS A 102 -6.68 -0.28 16.93
C LYS A 102 -5.95 -0.62 15.63
N LEU A 103 -6.68 -0.88 14.55
CA LEU A 103 -6.12 -1.11 13.22
C LEU A 103 -5.23 0.05 12.77
N LEU A 104 -5.74 1.28 12.89
CA LEU A 104 -5.02 2.48 12.50
C LEU A 104 -3.76 2.66 13.34
N ASN A 105 -3.85 2.43 14.65
CA ASN A 105 -2.69 2.49 15.54
C ASN A 105 -1.62 1.45 15.16
N ASP A 106 -2.01 0.20 14.88
CA ASP A 106 -1.07 -0.84 14.45
C ASP A 106 -0.38 -0.46 13.12
N LEU A 107 -1.14 0.09 12.16
CA LEU A 107 -0.60 0.55 10.89
C LEU A 107 0.36 1.74 11.07
N LEU A 108 0.01 2.71 11.92
CA LEU A 108 0.83 3.88 12.21
C LEU A 108 2.11 3.51 12.97
N MET A 109 2.09 2.45 13.79
CA MET A 109 3.31 1.96 14.43
C MET A 109 4.33 1.52 13.38
N VAL A 110 3.91 0.78 12.34
CA VAL A 110 4.83 0.39 11.26
C VAL A 110 5.42 1.62 10.56
N LYS A 111 4.60 2.63 10.29
CA LYS A 111 5.03 3.89 9.64
C LYS A 111 6.01 4.70 10.48
N LYS A 112 5.94 4.63 11.81
CA LYS A 112 6.84 5.39 12.71
C LYS A 112 8.27 4.84 12.75
N PHE A 113 8.45 3.55 12.48
CA PHE A 113 9.74 2.86 12.56
C PHE A 113 10.36 2.58 11.19
N GLU A 114 9.78 3.16 10.14
CA GLU A 114 10.33 3.21 8.79
C GLU A 114 11.27 4.41 8.61
#